data_AF-A0A268EL94-F1
#
_entry.id   AF-A0A268EL94-F1
#
_cell.length_a   1.000
_cell.length_b   1.000
_cell.length_c   1.000
_cell.angle_alpha   90.00
_cell.angle_beta   90.00
_cell.angle_gamma   90.00
#
_symmetry.space_group_name_H-M   'P 1'
#
loop_
_entity.id
_entity.type
_entity.pdbx_description
1 polymer ?
#
loop_
_entity_poly.entity_id
_entity_poly.type
_entity_poly.pdbx_seq_one_letter_code
_entity_poly.pdbx_strand_id
1 'polypeptide(L)'
;MMSKGVFEIKVKELNLEVLGAMMLKVAPISKQLNHKWPKSTMEAYIDPDSAGEAEFIRDLFQLTTDEIVEKWYGGMDGAAKFIHHV
;
A
#
# COMPACT_ATOMS: atom_id res chain seq x y z
N MET A 1 5.79 33.23 2.77
CA MET A 1 6.80 32.42 2.07
C MET A 1 6.60 30.98 2.54
N MET A 2 5.75 30.21 1.84
CA MET A 2 5.51 28.81 2.21
C MET A 2 6.72 28.00 1.74
N SER A 3 7.33 27.25 2.66
CA SER A 3 8.36 26.26 2.36
C SER A 3 7.85 25.36 1.24
N LYS A 4 8.63 25.20 0.17
CA LYS A 4 8.40 24.15 -0.84
C LYS A 4 8.61 22.82 -0.12
N GLY A 5 7.56 22.30 0.51
CA GLY A 5 7.54 20.97 1.08
C GLY A 5 7.91 20.00 -0.03
N VAL A 6 9.04 19.32 0.12
CA VAL A 6 9.36 18.16 -0.70
C VAL A 6 8.31 17.11 -0.31
N PHE A 7 7.28 16.94 -1.12
CA PHE A 7 6.32 15.84 -0.93
C PHE A 7 7.11 14.53 -1.06
N GLU A 8 7.21 13.78 0.03
CA GLU A 8 7.98 12.54 0.12
C GLU A 8 7.15 11.39 -0.47
N ILE A 9 7.68 10.74 -1.52
CA ILE A 9 7.03 9.61 -2.17
C ILE A 9 7.36 8.35 -1.36
N LYS A 10 6.52 8.04 -0.37
CA LYS A 10 6.72 6.92 0.56
C LYS A 10 6.79 5.56 -0.12
N VAL A 11 6.09 5.37 -1.23
CA VAL A 11 6.09 4.09 -1.96
C VAL A 11 7.51 3.67 -2.42
N LYS A 12 8.45 4.62 -2.57
CA LYS A 12 9.84 4.33 -2.96
C LYS A 12 10.68 3.71 -1.85
N GLU A 13 10.24 3.80 -0.62
CA GLU A 13 10.92 3.22 0.55
C GLU A 13 10.54 1.75 0.75
N LEU A 14 9.48 1.29 0.08
CA LEU A 14 9.00 -0.08 0.20
C LEU A 14 9.96 -1.07 -0.44
N ASN A 15 10.20 -2.17 0.26
CA ASN A 15 10.93 -3.30 -0.26
C ASN A 15 10.03 -4.14 -1.19
N LEU A 16 10.35 -4.14 -2.48
CA LEU A 16 9.58 -4.84 -3.51
C LEU A 16 9.54 -6.36 -3.33
N GLU A 17 10.61 -6.98 -2.81
CA GLU A 17 10.63 -8.42 -2.55
C GLU A 17 9.67 -8.80 -1.42
N VAL A 18 9.67 -7.99 -0.34
CA VAL A 18 8.75 -8.17 0.79
C VAL A 18 7.31 -7.96 0.35
N LEU A 19 7.04 -6.89 -0.41
CA LEU A 19 5.72 -6.56 -0.94
C LEU A 19 5.19 -7.67 -1.87
N GLY A 20 6.03 -8.16 -2.79
CA GLY A 20 5.71 -9.29 -3.67
C GLY A 20 5.42 -10.57 -2.87
N ALA A 21 6.28 -10.90 -1.90
CA ALA A 21 6.09 -12.07 -1.05
C ALA A 21 4.80 -12.00 -0.22
N MET A 22 4.43 -10.83 0.28
CA MET A 22 3.18 -10.63 1.02
C MET A 22 1.96 -10.79 0.10
N MET A 23 1.98 -10.16 -1.09
CA MET A 23 0.88 -10.29 -2.07
C MET A 23 0.64 -11.74 -2.50
N LEU A 24 1.70 -12.52 -2.71
CA LEU A 24 1.61 -13.94 -3.06
C LEU A 24 1.03 -14.80 -1.92
N LYS A 25 1.18 -14.38 -0.65
CA LYS A 25 0.62 -15.08 0.51
C LYS A 25 -0.87 -14.80 0.74
N VAL A 26 -1.43 -13.75 0.16
CA VAL A 26 -2.83 -13.35 0.40
C VAL A 26 -3.80 -14.50 0.11
N ALA A 27 -3.74 -15.08 -1.09
CA ALA A 27 -4.67 -16.12 -1.51
C ALA A 27 -4.63 -17.40 -0.64
N PRO A 28 -3.45 -18.01 -0.33
CA PRO A 28 -3.41 -19.17 0.55
C PRO A 28 -3.90 -18.85 1.97
N ILE A 29 -3.59 -17.66 2.51
CA ILE A 29 -4.10 -17.22 3.82
C ILE A 29 -5.62 -17.07 3.78
N SER A 30 -6.18 -16.43 2.74
CA SER A 30 -7.63 -16.31 2.57
C SER A 30 -8.32 -17.67 2.58
N LYS A 31 -7.75 -18.65 1.88
CA LYS A 31 -8.28 -20.01 1.87
C LYS A 31 -8.19 -20.66 3.25
N GLN A 32 -7.07 -20.51 3.94
CA GLN A 32 -6.86 -21.04 5.29
C GLN A 32 -7.87 -20.46 6.30
N LEU A 33 -8.19 -19.18 6.18
CA LEU A 33 -9.17 -18.49 7.03
C LEU A 33 -10.63 -18.64 6.54
N ASN A 34 -10.86 -19.47 5.52
CA ASN A 34 -12.18 -19.68 4.90
C ASN A 34 -12.86 -18.37 4.43
N HIS A 35 -12.07 -17.38 4.04
CA HIS A 35 -12.58 -16.16 3.44
C HIS A 35 -12.94 -16.39 1.97
N LYS A 36 -14.13 -15.91 1.57
CA LYS A 36 -14.56 -15.96 0.17
C LYS A 36 -13.74 -15.04 -0.74
N TRP A 37 -13.29 -13.91 -0.22
CA TRP A 37 -12.58 -12.88 -0.97
C TRP A 37 -11.27 -12.47 -0.29
N PRO A 38 -10.16 -12.29 -1.05
CA PRO A 38 -8.89 -11.79 -0.55
C PRO A 38 -8.97 -10.53 0.32
N LYS A 39 -9.80 -9.56 -0.07
CA LYS A 39 -9.98 -8.31 0.69
C LYS A 39 -10.39 -8.54 2.15
N SER A 40 -11.21 -9.56 2.42
CA SER A 40 -11.63 -9.91 3.79
C SER A 40 -10.47 -10.40 4.65
N THR A 41 -9.42 -10.93 4.03
CA THR A 41 -8.18 -11.26 4.74
C THR A 41 -7.41 -10.00 5.08
N MET A 42 -7.32 -9.04 4.17
CA MET A 42 -6.61 -7.79 4.41
C MET A 42 -7.31 -6.92 5.48
N GLU A 43 -8.64 -6.99 5.55
CA GLU A 43 -9.45 -6.38 6.62
C GLU A 43 -9.22 -7.03 7.99
N ALA A 44 -8.90 -8.33 8.04
CA ALA A 44 -8.82 -9.11 9.28
C ALA A 44 -7.39 -9.42 9.77
N TYR A 45 -6.39 -9.35 8.90
CA TYR A 45 -5.09 -10.02 9.11
C TYR A 45 -3.89 -9.08 9.19
N ILE A 46 -4.03 -7.78 8.91
CA ILE A 46 -2.89 -6.86 8.94
C ILE A 46 -2.88 -6.10 10.25
N ASP A 47 -1.93 -6.46 11.10
CA ASP A 47 -1.60 -5.77 12.35
C ASP A 47 -1.40 -4.26 12.07
N PRO A 48 -2.07 -3.35 12.80
CA PRO A 48 -1.85 -1.92 12.68
C PRO A 48 -0.40 -1.50 12.92
N ASP A 49 0.41 -2.29 13.63
CA ASP A 49 1.84 -2.04 13.87
C ASP A 49 2.78 -2.71 12.84
N SER A 50 2.24 -3.17 11.71
CA SER A 50 3.01 -3.85 10.68
C SER A 50 3.93 -2.92 9.88
N ALA A 51 4.99 -3.49 9.29
CA ALA A 51 5.95 -2.78 8.44
C ALA A 51 5.25 -2.07 7.25
N GLY A 52 5.88 -1.03 6.70
CA GLY A 52 5.30 -0.17 5.66
C GLY A 52 4.73 -0.92 4.45
N GLU A 53 5.28 -2.08 4.07
CA GLU A 53 4.75 -2.91 2.98
C GLU A 53 3.37 -3.49 3.30
N ALA A 54 3.18 -3.97 4.54
CA ALA A 54 1.91 -4.51 4.97
C ALA A 54 0.85 -3.40 5.09
N GLU A 55 1.27 -2.23 5.59
CA GLU A 55 0.42 -1.04 5.63
C GLU A 55 -0.06 -0.66 4.21
N PHE A 56 0.86 -0.60 3.24
CA PHE A 56 0.52 -0.29 1.84
C PHE A 56 -0.48 -1.28 1.26
N ILE A 57 -0.23 -2.58 1.44
CA ILE A 57 -1.13 -3.63 0.93
C ILE A 57 -2.51 -3.51 1.58
N ARG A 58 -2.60 -3.28 2.90
CA ARG A 58 -3.89 -3.08 3.59
C ARG A 58 -4.66 -1.92 2.99
N ASP A 59 -3.98 -0.79 2.83
CA ASP A 59 -4.58 0.44 2.34
C ASP A 59 -5.14 0.29 0.91
N LEU A 60 -4.51 -0.51 0.04
CA LEU A 60 -5.04 -0.83 -1.29
C LEU A 60 -6.45 -1.45 -1.25
N PHE A 61 -6.84 -2.07 -0.14
CA PHE A 61 -8.17 -2.68 0.02
C PHE A 61 -9.12 -1.89 0.91
N GLN A 62 -8.63 -0.89 1.64
CA GLN A 62 -9.42 -0.14 2.63
C GLN A 62 -9.62 1.33 2.29
N LEU A 63 -8.72 1.94 1.52
CA LEU A 63 -8.77 3.35 1.17
C LEU A 63 -9.34 3.56 -0.24
N THR A 64 -9.84 4.77 -0.49
CA THR A 64 -10.15 5.24 -1.84
C THR A 64 -8.87 5.53 -2.62
N THR A 65 -8.99 5.59 -3.96
CA THR A 65 -7.84 5.93 -4.83
C THR A 65 -7.20 7.26 -4.44
N ASP A 66 -7.99 8.29 -4.14
CA ASP A 66 -7.49 9.61 -3.79
C ASP A 66 -6.70 9.59 -2.47
N GLU A 67 -7.20 8.87 -1.46
CA GLU A 67 -6.51 8.68 -0.19
C GLU A 67 -5.19 7.91 -0.35
N ILE A 68 -5.17 6.89 -1.22
CA ILE A 68 -3.94 6.14 -1.53
C ILE A 68 -2.90 7.06 -2.19
N VAL A 69 -3.32 7.83 -3.20
CA VAL A 69 -2.45 8.76 -3.93
C VAL A 69 -1.89 9.83 -2.99
N GLU A 70 -2.72 10.41 -2.14
CA GLU A 70 -2.27 11.40 -1.16
C GLU A 70 -1.28 10.77 -0.17
N LYS A 71 -1.63 9.63 0.42
CA LYS A 71 -0.84 9.00 1.48
C LYS A 71 0.51 8.45 1.02
N TRP A 72 0.54 7.75 -0.12
CA TRP A 72 1.69 6.94 -0.54
C TRP A 72 2.53 7.59 -1.63
N TYR A 73 1.92 8.48 -2.41
CA TYR A 73 2.55 9.11 -3.57
C TYR A 73 2.76 10.61 -3.37
N GLY A 74 2.29 11.20 -2.27
CA GLY A 74 2.42 12.64 -2.01
C GLY A 74 1.54 13.48 -2.96
N GLY A 75 0.35 12.97 -3.26
CA GLY A 75 -0.62 13.60 -4.14
C GLY A 75 -0.37 13.32 -5.63
N MET A 76 -1.19 13.93 -6.48
CA MET A 76 -1.18 13.68 -7.92
C MET A 76 0.16 13.99 -8.61
N ASP A 77 0.88 15.02 -8.15
CA ASP A 77 2.19 15.38 -8.71
C ASP A 77 3.23 14.29 -8.47
N GLY A 78 3.24 13.69 -7.28
CA GLY A 78 4.16 12.60 -6.96
C GLY A 78 3.75 11.29 -7.63
N ALA A 79 2.44 11.02 -7.75
CA ALA A 79 1.93 9.89 -8.51
C ALA A 79 2.30 9.98 -10.01
N ALA A 80 2.15 11.15 -10.62
CA ALA A 80 2.54 11.38 -12.01
C ALA A 80 4.05 11.19 -12.21
N LYS A 81 4.87 11.71 -11.30
CA LYS A 81 6.33 11.49 -11.33
C LYS A 81 6.68 10.01 -11.22
N PHE A 82 6.01 9.27 -10.35
CA PHE A 82 6.23 7.84 -10.18
C PHE A 82 5.96 7.11 -11.50
N ILE A 83 4.78 7.28 -12.11
CA ILE A 83 4.40 6.64 -13.38
C ILE A 83 5.43 6.86 -14.50
N HIS A 84 6.01 8.06 -14.60
CA HIS A 84 6.96 8.41 -15.66
C HIS A 84 8.43 8.06 -15.35
N HIS A 85 8.74 7.56 -14.14
CA HIS A 85 10.10 7.22 -13.70
C HIS A 85 10.29 5.74 -13.33
N VAL A 86 9.25 4.90 -13.46
CA VAL A 86 9.38 3.43 -13.38
C VAL A 86 9.74 2.85 -14.74
#